data_AF-A0A1G3H9K9-F1
#
_entry.id   AF-A0A1G3H9K9-F1
#
_cell.length_a   1.000
_cell.length_b   1.000
_cell.length_c   1.000
_cell.angle_alpha   90.00
_cell.angle_beta   90.00
_cell.angle_gamma   90.00
#
_symmetry.space_group_name_H-M   'P 1'
#
loop_
_entity.id
_entity.type
_entity.pdbx_description
1 polymer ?
#
loop_
_entity_poly.entity_id
_entity_poly.type
_entity_poly.pdbx_seq_one_letter_code
_entity_poly.pdbx_strand_id
1 'polypeptide(L)' 'MNDHSDACCVRCFYFRPSDALTGLCHRYPPVFAGDSSPREAHHWRHPVVGPHGWCGEHRLAPGAQMSSSGATS' A
#
# COMPACT_ATOMS: atom_id res chain seq x y z
N MET A 1 2.71 -18.34 -10.83
CA MET A 1 3.98 -17.91 -10.19
C MET A 1 3.83 -16.45 -9.84
N ASN A 2 4.15 -16.11 -8.59
CA ASN A 2 3.83 -14.86 -7.90
C ASN A 2 4.11 -13.58 -8.70
N ASP A 3 3.04 -12.86 -9.06
CA ASP A 3 3.04 -11.50 -9.62
C ASP A 3 3.48 -10.43 -8.59
N HIS A 4 4.02 -10.84 -7.44
CA HIS A 4 4.37 -9.96 -6.32
C HIS A 4 5.60 -9.09 -6.55
N SER A 5 6.39 -9.35 -7.60
CA SER A 5 7.62 -8.60 -7.90
C SER A 5 7.39 -7.11 -8.09
N ASP A 6 6.14 -6.70 -8.31
CA ASP A 6 5.71 -5.35 -8.62
C ASP A 6 4.81 -4.70 -7.54
N ALA A 7 4.43 -5.47 -6.52
CA ALA A 7 3.45 -5.07 -5.50
C ALA A 7 4.09 -4.24 -4.37
N CYS A 8 4.54 -3.02 -4.69
CA CYS A 8 5.14 -2.08 -3.74
C CYS A 8 4.17 -0.98 -3.29
N CYS A 9 4.37 -0.43 -2.08
CA CYS A 9 3.58 0.68 -1.55
C CYS A 9 3.43 1.85 -2.54
N VAL A 10 4.48 2.24 -3.26
CA VAL A 10 4.44 3.37 -4.22
C VAL A 10 3.42 3.19 -5.35
N ARG A 11 3.04 1.95 -5.66
CA ARG A 11 2.01 1.61 -6.67
C ARG A 11 0.66 1.24 -6.06
N CYS A 12 0.60 1.24 -4.74
CA CYS A 12 -0.60 0.91 -3.99
C CYS A 12 -1.56 2.10 -3.94
N PHE A 13 -2.84 1.83 -4.17
CA PHE A 13 -3.96 2.76 -4.06
C PHE A 13 -4.01 3.49 -2.70
N TYR A 14 -3.57 2.82 -1.64
CA TYR A 14 -3.62 3.37 -0.28
C TYR A 14 -2.39 4.21 0.08
N PHE A 15 -1.33 4.21 -0.72
CA PHE A 15 -0.12 4.95 -0.39
C PHE A 15 -0.26 6.43 -0.74
N ARG A 16 0.11 7.30 0.20
CA ARG A 16 0.26 8.74 -0.03
C ARG A 16 1.70 9.15 0.30
N PRO A 17 2.47 9.69 -0.66
CA PRO A 17 3.84 10.13 -0.39
C PRO A 17 3.82 11.26 0.64
N SER A 18 4.73 11.21 1.61
CA SER A 18 4.92 12.26 2.63
C SER A 18 6.24 13.00 2.41
N ASP A 19 7.29 12.26 2.02
CA ASP A 19 8.60 12.78 1.65
C ASP A 19 9.27 11.86 0.60
N ALA A 20 10.54 12.09 0.30
CA ALA A 20 11.29 11.34 -0.72
C ALA A 20 11.52 9.85 -0.37
N LEU A 21 11.53 9.51 0.92
CA LEU A 21 11.84 8.18 1.44
C LEU A 21 10.64 7.49 2.09
N THR A 22 9.61 8.25 2.47
CA THR A 22 8.45 7.70 3.19
C THR A 22 7.11 8.22 2.69
N GLY A 23 6.06 7.46 3.00
CA GLY A 23 4.68 7.87 2.84
C GLY A 23 3.78 7.24 3.90
N LEU A 24 2.50 7.52 3.80
CA LEU A 24 1.48 7.05 4.73
C LEU A 24 0.61 5.98 4.06
N CYS A 25 0.29 4.91 4.79
CA CYS A 25 -0.67 3.91 4.33
C CYS A 25 -2.09 4.24 4.81
N HIS A 26 -2.93 4.72 3.89
CA HIS A 26 -4.31 5.14 4.16
C HIS A 26 -5.30 3.97 4.32
N ARG A 27 -4.80 2.74 4.28
CA ARG A 27 -5.58 1.55 4.59
C ARG A 27 -5.83 1.37 6.08
N TYR A 28 -5.06 2.06 6.93
CA TYR A 28 -5.10 1.87 8.38
C TYR A 28 -6.33 2.56 9.02
N PRO A 29 -7.04 1.89 9.96
CA PRO A 29 -6.82 0.52 10.41
C PRO A 29 -7.19 -0.55 9.37
N PRO A 30 -6.41 -1.63 9.23
CA PRO A 30 -6.78 -2.72 8.35
C PRO A 30 -8.10 -3.36 8.80
N VAL A 31 -8.86 -3.88 7.83
CA VAL A 31 -10.20 -4.48 8.06
C VAL A 31 -10.18 -5.58 9.13
N PHE A 32 -9.05 -6.28 9.30
CA PHE A 32 -8.89 -7.37 10.27
C PHE A 32 -8.52 -6.89 11.69
N ALA A 33 -8.37 -5.59 11.95
CA ALA A 33 -8.07 -5.11 13.30
C ALA A 33 -9.14 -5.54 14.33
N GLY A 34 -10.35 -5.92 13.87
CA GLY A 34 -11.41 -6.46 14.71
C GLY A 34 -11.94 -5.45 15.73
N ASP A 35 -13.08 -5.73 16.35
CA ASP A 35 -13.63 -4.87 17.41
C ASP A 35 -12.78 -4.88 18.69
N SER A 36 -11.84 -5.82 18.82
CA SER A 36 -10.98 -5.99 19.98
C SER A 36 -9.64 -5.24 19.89
N SER A 37 -9.28 -4.65 18.74
CA SER A 37 -8.10 -3.78 18.71
C SER A 37 -8.38 -2.59 19.63
N PRO A 38 -7.43 -2.20 20.50
CA PRO A 38 -7.61 -1.04 21.35
C PRO A 38 -7.92 0.16 20.47
N ARG A 39 -9.19 0.58 20.46
CA ARG A 39 -9.63 1.88 19.94
C ARG A 39 -9.15 2.97 20.89
N GLU A 40 -7.87 2.96 21.24
CA GLU A 40 -7.30 4.07 21.99
C GLU A 40 -7.69 5.35 21.26
N ALA A 41 -8.33 6.26 21.99
CA ALA A 41 -8.93 7.49 21.49
C ALA A 41 -7.90 8.48 20.92
N HIS A 42 -6.67 8.04 20.71
CA HIS A 42 -5.63 8.74 19.99
C HIS A 42 -5.77 8.42 18.50
N HIS A 43 -6.53 9.28 17.82
CA HIS A 43 -6.50 9.55 16.38
C HIS A 43 -5.65 8.57 15.58
N TRP A 44 -6.30 7.58 14.95
CA TRP A 44 -5.67 6.59 14.08
C TRP A 44 -4.85 7.27 12.97
N ARG A 45 -3.55 7.50 13.24
CA ARG A 45 -2.64 8.06 12.24
C ARG A 45 -2.30 6.94 11.27
N HIS A 46 -2.37 7.25 9.98
CA HIS A 46 -1.87 6.34 8.95
C HIS A 46 -0.39 6.03 9.23
N PRO A 47 0.03 4.75 9.25
CA PRO A 47 1.41 4.40 9.56
C PRO A 47 2.34 4.87 8.46
N VAL A 48 3.54 5.28 8.86
CA VAL A 48 4.62 5.62 7.95
C VAL A 48 5.18 4.32 7.36
N VAL A 49 5.24 4.24 6.03
CA VAL A 49 5.73 3.09 5.26
C VAL A 49 6.72 3.57 4.19
N GLY A 50 7.68 2.71 3.85
CA GLY A 50 8.59 2.96 2.73
C GLY A 50 7.93 2.69 1.36
N PRO A 51 8.34 3.37 0.28
CA PRO A 51 7.76 3.21 -1.05
C PRO A 51 7.90 1.80 -1.63
N HIS A 52 8.93 1.06 -1.22
CA HIS A 52 9.20 -0.33 -1.66
C HIS A 52 8.67 -1.40 -0.68
N GLY A 53 7.90 -1.00 0.34
CA GLY A 53 7.30 -1.93 1.29
C GLY A 53 6.12 -2.71 0.70
N TRP A 54 5.73 -3.81 1.37
CA TRP A 54 4.55 -4.60 1.03
C TRP A 54 3.88 -5.13 2.31
N CYS A 55 2.56 -4.99 2.40
CA CYS A 55 1.77 -5.39 3.58
C CYS A 55 0.80 -6.55 3.32
N GLY A 56 0.87 -7.21 2.16
CA GLY A 56 -0.05 -8.29 1.79
C GLY A 56 -1.40 -7.84 1.22
N GLU A 57 -1.73 -6.54 1.32
CA GLU A 57 -3.05 -6.00 0.95
C GLU A 57 -2.96 -4.92 -0.13
N HIS A 58 -1.98 -5.09 -1.02
CA HIS A 58 -1.72 -4.21 -2.15
C HIS A 58 -2.92 -4.16 -3.10
N ARG A 59 -3.34 -2.96 -3.48
CA ARG A 59 -4.33 -2.71 -4.52
C ARG A 59 -3.72 -1.73 -5.50
N LEU A 60 -3.70 -2.04 -6.80
CA LEU A 60 -3.14 -1.12 -7.79
C LEU A 60 -3.94 0.19 -7.83
N ALA A 61 -3.22 1.32 -7.84
CA ALA A 61 -3.85 2.61 -8.06
C ALA A 61 -4.42 2.68 -9.49
N PRO A 62 -5.63 3.23 -9.70
CA PRO A 62 -6.18 3.46 -11.04
C PRO A 62 -5.24 4.43 -11.78
N GLY A 63 -4.56 3.94 -12.82
CA GLY A 63 -3.52 4.67 -13.55
C GLY A 63 -2.12 4.07 -13.47
N ALA A 64 -1.83 3.17 -12.53
CA ALA A 64 -0.59 2.37 -12.53
C ALA A 64 -0.62 1.19 -13.53
N GLN A 65 -1.73 1.05 -14.26
CA GLN A 65 -1.90 0.12 -15.37
C GLN A 65 -1.19 0.67 -16.61
N MET A 66 0.15 0.74 -16.60
CA MET A 66 0.87 0.99 -17.84
C MET A 66 2.21 0.26 -17.85
N SER A 67 2.34 -0.54 -18.91
CA SER A 67 3.56 -1.19 -19.41
C SER A 67 3.98 -2.48 -18.72
N SER A 68 3.21 -3.54 -18.99
CA SER A 68 3.83 -4.85 -19.27
C SER A 68 3.20 -5.44 -20.52
N SER A 69 3.38 -4.77 -21.66
CA SER A 69 3.25 -5.43 -22.96
C SER A 69 4.62 -6.01 -23.28
N GLY A 70 4.84 -7.24 -22.83
CA GLY A 70 5.99 -8.05 -23.23
C GLY A 70 6.00 -8.22 -24.75
N ALA A 71 7.14 -7.94 -25.34
CA ALA A 71 7.41 -8.21 -26.75
C ALA A 71 7.46 -9.72 -27.01
N THR A 72 6.62 -10.19 -27.93
CA THR A 72 6.75 -11.47 -28.67
C THR A 72 6.05 -11.21 -30.01
N SER A 73 6.60 -11.37 -31.20
CA SER A 73 7.84 -11.95 -31.72
C SER A 73 8.13 -11.31 -33.07
#